data_AF-A0A9P6XQG1-F1
#
_entry.id   AF-A0A9P6XQG1-F1
#
_cell.length_a   1.000
_cell.length_b   1.000
_cell.length_c   1.000
_cell.angle_alpha   90.00
_cell.angle_beta   90.00
_cell.angle_gamma   90.00
#
_symmetry.space_group_name_H-M   'P 1'
#
loop_
_entity.id
_entity.type
_entity.pdbx_description
1 polymer ?
#
loop_
_entity_poly.entity_id
_entity_poly.type
_entity_poly.pdbx_seq_one_letter_code
_entity_poly.pdbx_strand_id
1 'polypeptide(L)'
;MLRAGEDQSLLVQVAKRLGLITRTLGGMVARTGLDSVPLGVPEVVEVGAAQVPAKLLEDLSAPYELGGRPLIAVFRVGAALWRWFR
;
A
#
# COMPACT_ATOMS: atom_id res chain seq x y z
N MET A 1 1.54 -14.93 14.60
CA MET A 1 2.90 -15.30 14.16
C MET A 1 2.78 -16.07 12.85
N LEU A 2 3.59 -15.74 11.84
CA LEU A 2 3.55 -16.38 10.52
C LEU A 2 4.22 -17.76 10.57
N ARG A 3 3.71 -18.71 9.81
CA ARG A 3 4.35 -20.02 9.55
C ARG A 3 5.37 -19.86 8.43
N ALA A 4 6.29 -20.84 8.31
CA ALA A 4 7.30 -20.85 7.25
C ALA A 4 6.65 -20.72 5.86
N GLY A 5 7.10 -19.75 5.06
CA GLY A 5 6.59 -19.48 3.71
C GLY A 5 5.29 -18.68 3.63
N GLU A 6 4.64 -18.36 4.76
CA GLU A 6 3.46 -17.49 4.78
C GLU A 6 3.82 -16.02 4.55
N ASP A 7 5.06 -15.64 4.83
CA ASP A 7 5.63 -14.31 4.56
C ASP A 7 5.54 -13.95 3.07
N GLN A 8 6.02 -14.83 2.20
CA GLN A 8 5.95 -14.61 0.76
C GLN A 8 4.50 -14.57 0.26
N SER A 9 3.65 -15.42 0.81
CA SER A 9 2.22 -15.45 0.46
C SER A 9 1.51 -14.16 0.87
N LEU A 10 1.82 -13.63 2.05
CA LEU A 10 1.31 -12.36 2.53
C LEU A 10 1.78 -11.21 1.62
N LEU A 11 3.08 -11.16 1.32
CA LEU A 11 3.66 -10.13 0.45
C LEU A 11 3.02 -10.12 -0.95
N VAL A 12 2.70 -11.29 -1.50
CA VAL A 12 1.97 -11.40 -2.79
C VAL A 12 0.56 -10.82 -2.69
N GLN A 13 -0.17 -11.08 -1.61
CA GLN A 13 -1.52 -10.52 -1.42
C GLN A 13 -1.48 -9.00 -1.22
N VAL A 14 -0.55 -8.52 -0.41
CA VAL A 14 -0.29 -7.09 -0.20
C VAL A 14 0.03 -6.41 -1.53
N ALA A 15 0.94 -6.97 -2.32
CA ALA A 15 1.31 -6.44 -3.63
C ALA A 15 0.11 -6.41 -4.60
N LYS A 16 -0.72 -7.46 -4.62
CA LYS A 16 -1.96 -7.48 -5.44
C LYS A 16 -2.92 -6.37 -5.03
N ARG A 17 -3.15 -6.18 -3.74
CA ARG A 17 -4.05 -5.14 -3.21
C ARG A 17 -3.51 -3.74 -3.52
N LEU A 18 -2.23 -3.49 -3.29
CA LEU A 18 -1.55 -2.25 -3.66
C LEU A 18 -1.64 -1.96 -5.17
N GLY A 19 -1.46 -2.98 -6.00
CA GLY A 19 -1.62 -2.85 -7.45
C GLY A 19 -3.03 -2.47 -7.87
N LEU A 20 -4.06 -2.96 -7.18
CA LEU A 20 -5.46 -2.57 -7.43
C LEU A 20 -5.70 -1.12 -7.00
N ILE A 21 -5.30 -0.76 -5.78
CA ILE A 21 -5.47 0.60 -5.25
C ILE A 21 -4.76 1.63 -6.14
N THR A 22 -3.50 1.37 -6.50
CA THR A 22 -2.72 2.29 -7.35
C THR A 22 -3.30 2.47 -8.73
N ARG A 23 -3.81 1.41 -9.37
CA ARG A 23 -4.50 1.55 -10.66
C ARG A 23 -5.74 2.43 -10.55
N THR A 24 -6.53 2.29 -9.48
CA THR A 24 -7.70 3.14 -9.23
C THR A 24 -7.29 4.61 -9.05
N LEU A 25 -6.13 4.86 -8.45
CA LEU A 25 -5.57 6.19 -8.25
C LEU A 25 -4.82 6.73 -9.49
N GLY A 26 -4.73 5.98 -10.59
CA GLY A 26 -3.93 6.34 -11.77
C GLY A 26 -2.42 6.39 -11.50
N GLY A 27 -1.97 5.78 -10.41
CA GLY A 27 -0.60 5.84 -9.92
C GLY A 27 0.28 4.66 -10.32
N MET A 28 1.50 4.69 -9.79
CA MET A 28 2.52 3.64 -9.92
C MET A 28 2.91 3.13 -8.54
N VAL A 29 3.27 1.85 -8.48
CA VAL A 29 3.79 1.20 -7.28
C VAL A 29 5.07 0.46 -7.62
N ALA A 30 6.06 0.55 -6.74
CA ALA A 30 7.31 -0.19 -6.87
C ALA A 30 7.68 -0.84 -5.54
N ARG A 31 8.41 -1.97 -5.59
CA ARG A 31 9.01 -2.58 -4.41
C ARG A 31 10.48 -2.16 -4.34
N THR A 32 10.86 -1.46 -3.27
CA THR A 32 12.24 -0.98 -3.07
C THR A 32 12.99 -1.72 -1.97
N GLY A 33 12.30 -2.51 -1.15
CA GLY A 33 12.90 -3.33 -0.11
C GLY A 33 12.12 -4.61 0.15
N LEU A 34 12.45 -5.29 1.25
CA LEU A 34 11.75 -6.51 1.66
C LEU A 34 10.26 -6.23 1.93
N ASP A 35 9.98 -5.15 2.65
CA ASP A 35 8.67 -4.71 3.14
C ASP A 35 8.35 -3.25 2.79
N SER A 36 9.20 -2.62 1.97
CA SER A 36 9.10 -1.21 1.61
C SER A 36 8.58 -1.03 0.19
N VAL A 37 7.52 -0.23 0.04
CA VAL A 37 6.80 -0.05 -1.21
C VAL A 37 6.42 1.42 -1.42
N PRO A 38 7.21 2.21 -2.18
CA PRO A 38 6.80 3.55 -2.58
C PRO A 38 5.65 3.52 -3.61
N LEU A 39 4.75 4.50 -3.47
CA LEU A 39 3.67 4.77 -4.40
C LEU A 39 3.82 6.19 -4.97
N GLY A 40 3.66 6.34 -6.27
CA GLY A 40 3.52 7.62 -6.94
C GLY A 40 2.09 7.80 -7.41
N VAL A 41 1.40 8.82 -6.94
CA VAL A 41 0.03 9.15 -7.37
C VAL A 41 0.07 10.51 -8.07
N PRO A 42 -0.24 10.60 -9.37
CA PRO A 42 -0.21 11.87 -10.09
C PRO A 42 -1.38 12.77 -9.69
N GLU A 43 -1.26 14.06 -9.99
CA GLU A 43 -2.35 15.05 -9.90
C GLU A 43 -2.98 15.23 -8.50
N VAL A 44 -2.29 14.77 -7.45
CA VAL A 44 -2.70 15.02 -6.07
C VAL A 44 -2.38 16.46 -5.69
N VAL A 45 -3.42 17.23 -5.35
CA VAL A 45 -3.30 18.57 -4.77
C VAL A 45 -3.15 18.50 -3.24
N GLU A 46 -2.70 19.59 -2.61
CA GLU A 46 -2.49 19.66 -1.14
C GLU A 46 -3.69 19.16 -0.32
N VAL A 47 -4.92 19.51 -0.73
CA VAL A 47 -6.14 19.05 -0.07
C VAL A 47 -6.27 17.52 -0.12
N GLY A 48 -5.93 16.91 -1.25
CA GLY A 48 -5.97 15.46 -1.47
C GLY A 48 -4.81 14.70 -0.82
N ALA A 49 -3.69 15.38 -0.53
CA ALA A 49 -2.45 14.75 -0.09
C ALA A 49 -2.57 14.04 1.26
N ALA A 50 -3.43 14.52 2.17
CA ALA A 50 -3.71 13.87 3.45
C ALA A 50 -4.73 12.73 3.33
N GLN A 51 -5.60 12.76 2.32
CA GLN A 51 -6.68 11.79 2.14
C GLN A 51 -6.17 10.50 1.50
N VAL A 52 -5.22 10.60 0.57
CA VAL A 52 -4.59 9.44 -0.08
C VAL A 52 -3.97 8.45 0.92
N PRO A 53 -3.06 8.85 1.84
CA PRO A 53 -2.46 7.91 2.79
C PRO A 53 -3.48 7.35 3.79
N ALA A 54 -4.49 8.13 4.19
CA ALA A 54 -5.55 7.65 5.08
C ALA A 54 -6.39 6.54 4.41
N LYS A 55 -6.84 6.78 3.18
CA LYS A 55 -7.61 5.79 2.41
C LYS A 55 -6.79 4.55 2.08
N LEU A 56 -5.51 4.74 1.74
CA LEU A 56 -4.59 3.63 1.50
C LEU A 56 -4.43 2.76 2.75
N LEU A 57 -4.24 3.37 3.91
CA LEU A 57 -4.12 2.65 5.18
C LEU A 57 -5.40 1.87 5.50
N GLU A 58 -6.57 2.47 5.31
CA GLU A 58 -7.87 1.82 5.49
C GLU A 58 -7.99 0.56 4.62
N ASP A 59 -7.74 0.68 3.31
CA ASP A 59 -7.86 -0.44 2.37
C ASP A 59 -6.85 -1.55 2.65
N LEU A 60 -5.63 -1.18 3.03
CA LEU A 60 -4.58 -2.15 3.36
C LEU A 60 -4.84 -2.88 4.69
N SER A 61 -5.54 -2.24 5.63
CA SER A 61 -5.79 -2.80 6.97
C SER A 61 -6.87 -3.89 6.99
N ALA A 62 -7.62 -4.08 5.89
CA ALA A 62 -8.56 -5.19 5.78
C ALA A 62 -7.82 -6.55 5.93
N PRO A 63 -8.45 -7.58 6.53
CA PRO A 63 -7.81 -8.87 6.77
C PRO A 63 -7.21 -9.51 5.51
N TYR A 64 -6.14 -10.28 5.70
CA TYR A 64 -5.51 -11.13 4.70
C TYR A 64 -5.73 -12.59 5.06
N GLU A 65 -6.08 -13.42 4.09
CA GLU A 65 -6.35 -14.84 4.32
C GLU A 65 -5.11 -15.67 4.03
N LEU A 66 -4.53 -16.30 5.06
CA LEU A 66 -3.39 -17.20 4.93
C LEU A 66 -3.71 -18.57 5.52
N GLY A 67 -3.78 -19.58 4.66
CA GLY A 67 -4.07 -20.96 5.07
C GLY A 67 -5.40 -21.09 5.82
N GLY A 68 -6.43 -20.34 5.39
CA GLY A 68 -7.75 -20.32 6.03
C GLY A 68 -7.84 -19.56 7.34
N ARG A 69 -6.86 -18.69 7.63
CA ARG A 69 -6.83 -17.86 8.83
C ARG A 69 -6.79 -16.39 8.45
N PRO A 70 -7.66 -15.54 9.03
CA PRO A 70 -7.56 -14.11 8.87
C PRO A 70 -6.35 -13.59 9.67
N LEU A 71 -5.54 -12.77 9.02
CA LEU A 71 -4.41 -12.07 9.61
C LEU A 71 -4.53 -10.57 9.36
N ILE A 72 -4.19 -9.79 10.38
CA ILE A 72 -4.09 -8.34 10.28
C ILE A 72 -2.62 -7.98 10.05
N ALA A 73 -2.35 -7.29 8.95
CA ALA A 73 -1.05 -6.67 8.70
C ALA A 73 -1.12 -5.18 9.10
N VAL A 74 -0.12 -4.71 9.83
CA VAL A 74 -0.03 -3.31 10.26
C VAL A 74 0.89 -2.57 9.32
N PHE A 75 0.42 -1.45 8.77
CA PHE A 75 1.17 -0.63 7.83
C PHE A 75 1.51 0.72 8.45
N ARG A 76 2.67 1.26 8.06
CA ARG A 76 3.02 2.65 8.29
C ARG A 76 3.09 3.34 6.93
N VAL A 77 2.34 4.42 6.78
CA VAL A 77 2.27 5.18 5.53
C VAL A 77 2.77 6.59 5.79
N GLY A 78 3.86 6.97 5.12
CA GLY A 78 4.31 8.35 5.02
C GLY A 78 3.97 8.89 3.63
N ALA A 79 3.61 10.18 3.55
CA ALA A 79 3.33 10.84 2.29
C ALA A 79 4.14 12.13 2.18
N ALA A 80 4.60 12.42 0.96
CA ALA A 80 5.23 13.67 0.60
C ALA A 80 4.65 14.15 -0.74
N LEU A 81 4.50 15.45 -0.90
CA LEU A 81 4.02 16.06 -2.14
C LEU A 81 5.21 16.54 -2.96
N TRP A 82 5.29 16.13 -4.23
CA TRP A 82 6.23 16.73 -5.17
C TRP A 82 5.54 17.88 -5.90
N ARG A 83 6.09 19.10 -5.78
CA ARG A 83 5.58 20.28 -6.48
C ARG A 83 6.71 20.91 -7.30
N TRP A 84 6.49 21.05 -8.60
CA TRP A 84 7.36 21.89 -9.43
C TRP A 84 6.93 23.35 -9.23
N PHE A 85 7.81 24.19 -8.70
CA PHE A 85 7.62 25.64 -8.77
C PHE A 85 7.85 26.07 -10.22
N ARG A 86 6.85 26.74 -10.80
CA ARG A 86 6.95 27.37 -12.11
C ARG A 86 7.05 28.88 -11.94
#